data_AF-A0A924AFG8-F1
#
_entry.id   AF-A0A924AFG8-F1
#
_cell.length_a   1.000
_cell.length_b   1.000
_cell.length_c   1.000
_cell.angle_alpha   90.00
_cell.angle_beta   90.00
_cell.angle_gamma   90.00
#
_symmetry.space_group_name_H-M   'P 1'
#
loop_
_entity.id
_entity.type
_entity.pdbx_description
1 polymer ?
#
loop_
_entity_poly.entity_id
_entity_poly.type
_entity_poly.pdbx_seq_one_letter_code
_entity_poly.pdbx_strand_id
1 'polypeptide(L)' 'MTRRLINSGSTFEQEIGYSRAVVDGEWVFVSGTTGFDYAAMTIPDGVVAQTEQ' A
#
# COMPACT_ATOMS: atom_id res chain seq x y z
N MET A 1 -12.43 -13.72 15.31
CA MET A 1 -12.09 -12.29 15.41
C MET A 1 -12.70 -11.56 14.23
N THR A 2 -13.07 -10.29 14.38
CA THR A 2 -13.65 -9.50 13.29
C THR A 2 -12.53 -8.98 12.37
N ARG A 3 -12.71 -9.06 11.05
CA ARG A 3 -11.80 -8.47 10.06
C ARG A 3 -11.49 -7.01 10.38
N ARG A 4 -10.22 -6.60 10.28
CA ARG A 4 -9.80 -5.20 10.47
C ARG A 4 -9.22 -4.64 9.19
N LEU A 5 -9.76 -3.51 8.73
CA LEU A 5 -9.26 -2.75 7.59
C LEU A 5 -8.26 -1.69 8.06
N ILE A 6 -7.11 -1.60 7.41
CA ILE A 6 -6.08 -0.60 7.66
C ILE A 6 -6.02 0.31 6.42
N ASN A 7 -6.31 1.59 6.62
CA ASN A 7 -6.34 2.61 5.57
C ASN A 7 -5.34 3.73 5.90
N SER A 8 -4.77 4.38 4.89
CA SER A 8 -3.90 5.54 5.05
C SER A 8 -4.66 6.87 4.99
N GLY A 9 -5.91 6.86 4.52
CA GLY A 9 -6.69 8.07 4.22
C GLY A 9 -6.42 8.62 2.82
N SER A 10 -5.90 7.81 1.90
CA SER A 10 -5.74 8.23 0.50
C SER A 10 -7.10 8.25 -0.20
N THR A 11 -7.34 9.23 -1.07
CA THR A 11 -8.57 9.29 -1.89
C THR A 11 -8.75 8.02 -2.73
N PHE A 12 -7.64 7.42 -3.18
CA PHE A 12 -7.65 6.18 -3.94
C PHE A 12 -8.30 5.01 -3.19
N GLU A 13 -8.17 4.93 -1.86
CA GLU A 13 -8.77 3.84 -1.08
C GLU A 13 -10.30 3.88 -1.17
N GLN A 14 -10.87 5.08 -1.18
CA GLN A 14 -12.31 5.30 -1.34
C GLN A 14 -12.77 5.16 -2.79
N GLU A 15 -12.02 5.73 -3.74
CA GLU A 15 -12.40 5.78 -5.16
C GLU A 15 -12.24 4.43 -5.86
N ILE A 16 -11.18 3.68 -5.54
CA ILE A 16 -10.86 2.39 -6.16
C ILE A 16 -11.38 1.22 -5.32
N GLY A 17 -11.64 1.45 -4.02
CA GLY A 17 -12.24 0.46 -3.14
C GLY A 17 -11.25 -0.59 -2.63
N TYR A 18 -10.18 -0.16 -1.97
CA TYR A 18 -9.20 -1.04 -1.33
C TYR A 18 -8.70 -0.51 0.01
N SER A 19 -8.06 -1.38 0.80
CA SER A 19 -7.35 -1.04 2.05
C SER A 19 -5.85 -1.27 1.89
N ARG A 20 -4.99 -0.53 2.61
CA ARG A 20 -3.53 -0.81 2.61
C ARG A 20 -3.22 -2.22 3.10
N ALA A 21 -3.91 -2.63 4.14
CA ALA A 21 -3.83 -3.99 4.64
C ALA A 21 -5.15 -4.45 5.25
N VAL A 22 -5.37 -5.76 5.24
CA VAL A 22 -6.49 -6.41 5.91
C VAL A 22 -5.93 -7.43 6.88
N VAL A 23 -6.31 -7.31 8.15
CA VAL A 23 -6.03 -8.34 9.17
C VAL A 23 -7.23 -9.25 9.26
N ASP A 24 -7.02 -10.55 9.02
CA ASP A 24 -8.03 -11.59 9.17
C ASP A 24 -7.43 -12.83 9.84
N GLY A 25 -7.89 -13.12 11.07
CA GLY A 25 -7.29 -14.12 11.93
C GLY A 25 -5.82 -13.81 12.23
N GLU A 26 -4.93 -14.74 11.90
CA GLU A 26 -3.48 -14.62 12.08
C GLU A 26 -2.76 -14.02 10.85
N TRP A 27 -3.50 -13.73 9.77
CA TRP A 27 -2.93 -13.26 8.52
C TRP A 27 -3.09 -11.76 8.35
N VAL A 28 -2.07 -11.17 7.71
CA VAL A 28 -2.12 -9.79 7.22
C VAL A 28 -1.94 -9.83 5.70
N PHE A 29 -2.98 -9.42 4.98
CA PHE A 29 -2.95 -9.28 3.52
C PHE A 29 -2.57 -7.84 3.20
N VAL A 30 -1.42 -7.64 2.57
CA VAL A 30 -0.90 -6.32 2.20
C VAL A 30 -1.23 -6.06 0.73
N SER A 31 -1.75 -4.87 0.43
CA SER A 31 -2.02 -4.46 -0.94
C SER A 31 -0.73 -4.30 -1.75
N GLY A 32 -0.85 -4.34 -3.08
CA GLY A 32 0.27 -4.07 -3.97
C GLY A 32 0.89 -2.70 -3.69
N THR A 33 2.21 -2.67 -3.55
CA THR A 33 3.00 -1.45 -3.40
C THR A 33 3.68 -1.10 -4.72
N THR A 34 3.91 0.19 -4.92
CA THR A 34 4.73 0.71 -6.01
C THR A 34 5.99 1.30 -5.42
N GLY A 35 7.09 1.32 -6.17
CA GLY A 35 8.35 1.95 -5.76
C GLY A 35 8.32 3.47 -5.78
N PHE A 36 7.26 4.11 -5.29
CA PHE A 36 7.12 5.56 -5.31
C PHE A 36 7.90 6.19 -4.15
N ASP A 37 8.85 7.07 -4.46
CA ASP A 37 9.56 7.86 -3.48
C ASP A 37 8.67 9.04 -3.06
N TYR A 38 8.16 9.00 -1.82
CA TYR A 38 7.31 10.03 -1.25
C TYR A 38 8.07 11.29 -0.80
N ALA A 39 9.39 11.23 -0.62
CA ALA A 39 10.21 12.39 -0.32
C ALA A 39 10.48 13.21 -1.59
N ALA A 40 10.80 12.53 -2.69
CA ALA A 40 11.01 13.16 -4.00
C ALA A 40 9.73 13.37 -4.80
N MET A 41 8.63 12.70 -4.43
CA MET A 41 7.36 12.67 -5.16
C MET A 41 7.51 12.14 -6.60
N THR A 42 8.33 11.10 -6.79
CA THR A 42 8.62 10.50 -8.10
C THR A 42 8.68 8.98 -8.04
N ILE A 43 8.63 8.33 -9.20
CA ILE A 43 9.04 6.93 -9.33
C ILE A 43 10.48 6.94 -9.84
N PRO A 44 11.46 6.39 -9.08
CA PRO A 44 12.85 6.35 -9.49
C PRO A 44 13.03 5.43 -10.70
N ASP A 45 14.05 5.72 -11.50
CA ASP A 45 14.39 4.90 -12.66
C ASP A 45 15.01 3.56 -12.26
N GLY A 46 14.62 2.51 -12.98
CA GLY A 46 15.18 1.17 -12.82
C GLY A 46 14.52 0.33 -11.73
N VAL A 47 14.51 -0.99 -11.97
CA VAL A 47 13.80 -1.94 -11.10
C VAL A 47 14.39 -2.04 -9.69
N VAL A 48 15.71 -1.89 -9.56
CA VAL A 48 16.40 -1.99 -8.26
C VAL A 48 15.94 -0.85 -7.35
N ALA A 49 16.05 0.39 -7.81
CA ALA A 49 15.69 1.57 -7.02
C ALA A 49 14.19 1.60 -6.65
N GLN A 50 13.32 1.11 -7.52
CA GLN A 50 11.89 0.97 -7.21
C GLN A 50 11.60 -0.12 -6.18
N THR A 51 12.38 -1.21 -6.15
CA THR A 51 12.15 -2.33 -5.22
C THR A 51 12.68 -2.02 -3.81
N GLU A 52 13.57 -1.04 -3.66
CA GLU A 52 14.12 -0.60 -2.38
C GLU A 52 13.23 0.37 -1.59
N GLN A 53 12.23 0.98 -2.24
CA GLN A 53 11.26 1.88 -1.58
C GLN A 53 10.26 1.10 -0.72
#